data_AF-A0A5J6GPD6-F1
#
_entry.id   AF-A0A5J6GPD6-F1
#
_cell.length_a   1.000
_cell.length_b   1.000
_cell.length_c   1.000
_cell.angle_alpha   90.00
_cell.angle_beta   90.00
_cell.angle_gamma   90.00
#
_symmetry.space_group_name_H-M   'P 1'
#
loop_
_entity.id
_entity.type
_entity.pdbx_description
1 polymer ?
#
loop_
_entity_poly.entity_id
_entity_poly.type
_entity_poly.pdbx_seq_one_letter_code
_entity_poly.pdbx_strand_id
1 'polypeptide(L)'
;MSVESDAPDLRERLNHEWYMLSADQGLFQPDAPEFLLAVGDGGTAHPDSLRWARVALTVDCDLAGAGAEAGVTGRGTGHPDFAMLSLDGTVLVRGAKGEEWTDCVLLRNPHRLPSLRELGTRMAASPETPQATRDALERWLSHTWAD
;
A
#
# COMPACT_ATOMS: atom_id res chain seq x y z
N MET A 1 3.82 12.23 2.57
CA MET A 1 4.81 13.17 2.02
C MET A 1 4.55 13.33 0.52
N SER A 2 5.13 14.39 -0.06
CA SER A 2 5.05 14.66 -1.49
C SER A 2 6.43 15.11 -1.97
N VAL A 3 6.87 14.62 -3.13
CA VAL A 3 8.10 15.02 -3.81
C VAL A 3 7.73 15.45 -5.23
N GLU A 4 8.34 16.52 -5.74
CA GLU A 4 8.05 17.00 -7.10
C GLU A 4 8.39 15.91 -8.12
N SER A 5 7.47 15.60 -9.03
CA SER A 5 7.54 14.45 -9.93
C SER A 5 8.70 14.48 -10.91
N ASP A 6 9.22 15.68 -11.20
CA ASP A 6 10.36 15.89 -12.11
C ASP A 6 11.65 16.28 -11.37
N ALA A 7 11.66 16.17 -10.03
CA ALA A 7 12.86 16.40 -9.25
C ALA A 7 13.99 15.45 -9.69
N PRO A 8 15.22 15.95 -9.93
CA PRO A 8 16.32 15.12 -10.42
C PRO A 8 16.73 14.04 -9.41
N ASP A 9 16.41 14.22 -8.13
CA ASP A 9 16.67 13.31 -7.03
C ASP A 9 15.40 12.58 -6.53
N LEU A 10 14.32 12.55 -7.33
CA LEU A 10 13.02 11.93 -6.96
C LEU A 10 13.20 10.52 -6.38
N ARG A 11 13.99 9.67 -7.02
CA ARG A 11 14.21 8.28 -6.60
C ARG A 11 14.76 8.20 -5.18
N GLU A 12 15.82 8.95 -4.92
CA GLU A 12 16.55 8.93 -3.65
C GLU A 12 15.68 9.51 -2.54
N ARG A 13 15.03 10.64 -2.80
CA ARG A 13 14.13 11.27 -1.84
C ARG A 13 12.93 10.40 -1.54
N LEU A 14 12.27 9.83 -2.55
CA LEU A 14 11.08 9.01 -2.31
C LEU A 14 11.41 7.75 -1.50
N ASN A 15 12.49 7.05 -1.84
CA ASN A 15 12.92 5.86 -1.09
C ASN A 15 13.25 6.20 0.37
N HIS A 16 14.00 7.29 0.59
CA HIS A 16 14.36 7.75 1.93
C HIS A 16 13.13 8.14 2.76
N GLU A 17 12.31 9.03 2.20
CA GLU A 17 11.12 9.56 2.86
C GLU A 17 10.11 8.45 3.15
N TRP A 18 9.86 7.55 2.19
CA TRP A 18 9.02 6.37 2.41
C TRP A 18 9.54 5.51 3.55
N TYR A 19 10.85 5.24 3.61
CA TYR A 19 11.43 4.40 4.66
C TYR A 19 11.23 5.05 6.03
N MET A 20 11.57 6.33 6.15
CA MET A 20 11.42 7.07 7.41
C MET A 20 9.97 7.06 7.90
N LEU A 21 9.01 7.37 7.03
CA LEU A 21 7.59 7.34 7.38
C LEU A 21 7.12 5.92 7.74
N SER A 22 7.51 4.92 6.97
CA SER A 22 7.05 3.55 7.16
C SER A 22 7.59 2.94 8.46
N ALA A 23 8.86 3.17 8.77
CA ALA A 23 9.49 2.72 10.00
C ALA A 23 8.90 3.45 11.23
N ASP A 24 8.81 4.78 11.18
CA ASP A 24 8.29 5.60 12.29
C ASP A 24 6.81 5.30 12.58
N GLN A 25 6.05 5.03 11.52
CA GLN A 25 4.61 4.81 11.66
C GLN A 25 4.23 3.33 11.78
N GLY A 26 5.19 2.40 11.79
CA GLY A 26 4.96 0.99 12.12
C GLY A 26 4.38 0.16 10.98
N LEU A 27 4.69 0.46 9.72
CA LEU A 27 4.40 -0.44 8.61
C LEU A 27 5.05 -1.82 8.84
N PHE A 28 6.25 -1.81 9.42
CA PHE A 28 7.02 -2.99 9.77
C PHE A 28 7.80 -2.73 11.07
N GLN A 29 8.25 -3.79 11.72
CA GLN A 29 9.11 -3.69 12.91
C GLN A 29 10.58 -3.55 12.47
N PRO A 30 11.38 -2.65 13.06
CA PRO A 30 12.78 -2.45 12.65
C PRO A 30 13.64 -3.73 12.69
N ASP A 31 13.39 -4.60 13.68
CA ASP A 31 14.16 -5.82 13.91
C ASP A 31 13.75 -6.98 12.98
N ALA A 32 12.56 -6.87 12.38
CA ALA A 32 11.99 -7.85 11.45
C ALA A 32 11.11 -7.09 10.44
N PRO A 33 11.70 -6.46 9.41
CA PRO A 33 11.02 -5.48 8.59
C PRO A 33 10.15 -6.15 7.52
N GLU A 34 9.16 -6.92 7.96
CA GLU A 34 8.20 -7.63 7.12
C GLU A 34 6.86 -6.90 7.04
N PHE A 35 6.25 -6.91 5.86
CA PHE A 35 4.96 -6.31 5.59
C PHE A 35 4.29 -7.00 4.38
N LEU A 36 3.04 -6.63 4.08
CA LEU A 36 2.33 -7.07 2.89
C LEU A 36 2.47 -6.03 1.78
N LEU A 37 2.82 -6.48 0.57
CA LEU A 37 2.85 -5.67 -0.64
C LEU A 37 1.76 -6.17 -1.60
N ALA A 38 0.94 -5.24 -2.12
CA ALA A 38 0.02 -5.55 -3.21
C ALA A 38 0.82 -5.73 -4.50
N VAL A 39 0.80 -6.93 -5.05
CA VAL A 39 1.49 -7.28 -6.29
C VAL A 39 0.47 -7.74 -7.33
N GLY A 40 0.64 -7.27 -8.57
CA GLY A 40 -0.15 -7.76 -9.71
C GLY A 40 0.50 -8.99 -10.35
N ASP A 41 -0.22 -9.60 -11.29
CA ASP A 41 0.27 -10.76 -12.05
C ASP A 41 1.17 -10.39 -13.25
N GLY A 42 1.57 -9.12 -13.38
CA GLY A 42 2.44 -8.62 -14.44
C GLY A 42 1.67 -8.29 -15.73
N GLY A 43 1.80 -7.04 -16.22
CA GLY A 43 0.93 -6.48 -17.26
C GLY A 43 -0.30 -5.81 -16.68
N THR A 44 -0.79 -4.73 -17.33
CA THR A 44 -1.84 -3.79 -16.86
C THR A 44 -2.84 -4.45 -15.91
N ALA A 45 -2.54 -4.41 -14.61
CA ALA A 45 -3.23 -5.22 -13.63
C ALA A 45 -4.67 -4.72 -13.54
N HIS A 46 -5.63 -5.54 -13.96
CA HIS A 46 -7.03 -5.32 -13.57
C HIS A 46 -7.05 -5.34 -12.03
N PRO A 47 -7.81 -4.46 -11.35
CA PRO A 47 -7.86 -4.43 -9.88
C PRO A 47 -8.10 -5.80 -9.22
N ASP A 48 -8.75 -6.71 -9.95
CA ASP A 48 -9.08 -8.07 -9.52
C ASP A 48 -7.90 -9.06 -9.56
N SER A 49 -6.73 -8.65 -10.07
CA SER A 49 -5.50 -9.46 -10.16
C SER A 49 -4.46 -9.12 -9.09
N LEU A 50 -4.78 -8.20 -8.18
CA LEU A 50 -3.88 -7.84 -7.09
C LEU A 50 -3.94 -8.89 -5.98
N ARG A 51 -2.79 -9.41 -5.58
CA ARG A 51 -2.62 -10.30 -4.42
C ARG A 51 -1.70 -9.66 -3.39
N TRP A 52 -1.92 -9.96 -2.12
CA TRP A 52 -1.00 -9.54 -1.05
C TRP A 52 0.14 -10.55 -0.90
N ALA A 53 1.37 -10.10 -1.13
CA ALA A 53 2.57 -10.88 -0.88
C ALA A 53 3.22 -10.41 0.42
N ARG A 54 3.55 -11.34 1.32
CA ARG A 54 4.42 -11.05 2.46
C ARG A 54 5.86 -10.90 1.96
N VAL A 55 6.47 -9.76 2.25
CA VAL A 55 7.84 -9.42 1.84
C VAL A 55 8.65 -8.98 3.05
N ALA A 56 9.97 -9.08 2.94
CA ALA A 56 10.91 -8.57 3.92
C ALA A 56 11.76 -7.47 3.30
N LEU A 57 11.97 -6.38 4.02
CA LEU A 57 12.80 -5.28 3.57
C LEU A 57 14.28 -5.68 3.64
N THR A 58 15.01 -5.39 2.56
CA THR A 58 16.47 -5.52 2.50
C THR A 58 17.12 -4.13 2.50
N VAL A 59 18.40 -4.06 2.87
CA VAL A 59 19.18 -2.80 2.87
C VAL A 59 19.20 -2.10 1.51
N ASP A 60 19.15 -2.88 0.42
CA ASP A 60 19.20 -2.37 -0.96
C ASP A 60 17.81 -2.13 -1.59
N CYS A 61 16.77 -1.94 -0.77
CA CYS A 61 15.42 -1.71 -1.28
C CYS A 61 15.33 -0.40 -2.09
N ASP A 62 14.94 -0.51 -3.35
CA ASP A 62 14.74 0.61 -4.26
C ASP A 62 13.34 0.55 -4.89
N LEU A 63 12.39 1.22 -4.24
CA LEU A 63 10.98 1.22 -4.65
C LEU A 63 10.74 2.04 -5.92
N ALA A 64 11.40 3.19 -6.02
CA ALA A 64 11.20 4.14 -7.11
C ALA A 64 12.06 3.85 -8.35
N GLY A 65 13.14 3.08 -8.20
CA GLY A 65 14.01 2.61 -9.27
C GLY A 65 13.74 1.16 -9.64
N ALA A 66 14.59 0.24 -9.19
CA ALA A 66 14.57 -1.17 -9.64
C ALA A 66 13.21 -1.87 -9.41
N GLY A 67 12.54 -1.63 -8.28
CA GLY A 67 11.23 -2.20 -8.02
C GLY A 67 10.14 -1.66 -8.96
N ALA A 68 10.18 -0.37 -9.28
CA ALA A 68 9.23 0.24 -10.21
C ALA A 68 9.50 -0.18 -11.66
N GLU A 69 10.77 -0.30 -12.06
CA GLU A 69 11.18 -0.82 -13.36
C GLU A 69 10.74 -2.27 -13.57
N ALA A 70 10.86 -3.11 -12.54
CA ALA A 70 10.40 -4.49 -12.56
C ALA A 70 8.87 -4.64 -12.50
N GLY A 71 8.12 -3.55 -12.36
CA GLY A 71 6.65 -3.59 -12.27
C GLY A 71 6.12 -4.07 -10.91
N VAL A 72 6.97 -4.14 -9.88
CA VAL A 72 6.62 -4.64 -8.54
C VAL A 72 6.09 -3.52 -7.66
N THR A 73 6.69 -2.34 -7.74
CA THR A 73 6.34 -1.15 -6.94
C THR A 73 6.03 0.06 -7.80
N GLY A 74 5.76 -0.16 -9.09
CA GLY A 74 5.51 0.91 -10.04
C GLY A 74 5.27 0.43 -11.46
N ARG A 75 5.31 1.37 -12.39
CA ARG A 75 5.01 1.18 -13.81
C ARG A 75 6.18 1.53 -14.72
N GLY A 76 7.39 1.56 -14.17
CA GLY A 76 8.62 2.03 -14.81
C GLY A 76 9.48 2.84 -13.85
N THR A 77 10.77 3.00 -14.19
CA THR A 77 11.73 3.78 -13.39
C THR A 77 11.22 5.20 -13.14
N GLY A 78 11.17 5.63 -11.87
CA GLY A 78 10.64 6.94 -11.48
C GLY A 78 9.11 7.05 -11.52
N HIS A 79 8.38 5.95 -11.75
CA HIS A 79 6.92 5.89 -11.77
C HIS A 79 6.40 4.91 -10.70
N PRO A 80 6.54 5.25 -9.40
CA PRO A 80 6.00 4.44 -8.32
C PRO A 80 4.46 4.33 -8.42
N ASP A 81 3.97 3.16 -8.08
CA ASP A 81 2.55 2.82 -7.93
C ASP A 81 2.47 1.55 -7.08
N PHE A 82 2.20 1.70 -5.79
CA PHE A 82 2.22 0.60 -4.84
C PHE A 82 1.23 0.81 -3.70
N ALA A 83 0.79 -0.30 -3.12
CA ALA A 83 0.06 -0.34 -1.85
C ALA A 83 0.70 -1.38 -0.92
N MET A 84 0.90 -1.01 0.34
CA MET A 84 1.53 -1.82 1.37
C MET A 84 0.70 -1.81 2.64
N LEU A 85 0.70 -2.91 3.39
CA LEU A 85 -0.06 -3.07 4.62
C LEU A 85 0.80 -3.72 5.69
N SER A 86 0.74 -3.24 6.94
CA SER A 86 1.36 -3.93 8.07
C SER A 86 0.74 -5.32 8.27
N LEU A 87 1.49 -6.25 8.86
CA LEU A 87 1.01 -7.62 9.06
C LEU A 87 -0.25 -7.70 9.95
N ASP A 88 -0.44 -6.73 10.84
CA ASP A 88 -1.61 -6.59 11.70
C ASP A 88 -2.76 -5.78 11.06
N GLY A 89 -2.57 -5.27 9.84
CA GLY A 89 -3.56 -4.50 9.10
C GLY A 89 -3.83 -3.08 9.64
N THR A 90 -3.01 -2.58 10.57
CA THR A 90 -3.21 -1.27 11.21
C THR A 90 -2.57 -0.11 10.44
N VAL A 91 -1.63 -0.36 9.53
CA VAL A 91 -0.94 0.69 8.76
C VAL A 91 -1.03 0.37 7.28
N LEU A 92 -1.66 1.25 6.51
CA LEU A 92 -1.72 1.21 5.04
C LEU A 92 -0.83 2.32 4.47
N VAL A 93 0.06 1.98 3.54
CA VAL A 93 0.88 2.95 2.80
C VAL A 93 0.59 2.82 1.31
N ARG A 94 0.41 3.96 0.63
CA ARG A 94 0.17 4.01 -0.81
C ARG A 94 1.07 5.05 -1.43
N GLY A 95 1.89 4.65 -2.39
CA GLY A 95 2.70 5.54 -3.21
C GLY A 95 2.14 5.61 -4.62
N ALA A 96 2.04 6.80 -5.21
CA ALA A 96 1.86 6.92 -6.65
C ALA A 96 2.43 8.23 -7.20
N LYS A 97 2.94 8.16 -8.43
CA LYS A 97 3.29 9.34 -9.21
C LYS A 97 2.04 10.06 -9.72
N GLY A 98 1.90 11.34 -9.40
CA GLY A 98 0.99 12.29 -10.05
C GLY A 98 1.71 13.17 -11.06
N GLU A 99 0.98 14.11 -11.67
CA GLU A 99 1.50 15.01 -12.70
C GLU A 99 2.60 15.93 -12.13
N GLU A 100 2.27 16.72 -11.09
CA GLU A 100 3.24 17.62 -10.45
C GLU A 100 3.95 16.97 -9.25
N TRP A 101 3.24 16.11 -8.52
CA TRP A 101 3.71 15.54 -7.26
C TRP A 101 3.65 14.02 -7.27
N THR A 102 4.69 13.40 -6.75
CA THR A 102 4.72 12.00 -6.38
C THR A 102 4.45 11.90 -4.88
N ASP A 103 3.31 11.29 -4.56
CA ASP A 103 2.80 11.23 -3.20
C ASP A 103 3.02 9.84 -2.61
N CYS A 104 3.41 9.82 -1.34
CA CYS A 104 3.32 8.64 -0.50
C CYS A 104 2.49 8.99 0.74
N VAL A 105 1.35 8.32 0.86
CA VAL A 105 0.33 8.56 1.88
C VAL A 105 0.28 7.35 2.79
N LEU A 106 0.25 7.62 4.10
CA LEU A 106 0.09 6.60 5.13
C LEU A 106 -1.21 6.85 5.89
N LEU A 107 -1.94 5.76 6.13
CA LEU A 107 -3.14 5.75 6.92
C LEU A 107 -3.00 4.75 8.07
N ARG A 108 -3.15 5.23 9.30
CA ARG A 108 -3.25 4.40 10.49
C ARG A 108 -4.70 4.05 10.79
N ASN A 109 -4.89 2.83 11.27
CA ASN A 109 -6.16 2.24 11.67
C ASN A 109 -7.26 2.46 10.61
N PRO A 110 -7.08 1.98 9.37
CA PRO A 110 -8.04 2.20 8.28
C PRO A 110 -9.45 1.71 8.63
N HIS A 111 -9.56 0.68 9.48
CA HIS A 111 -10.81 0.15 10.01
C HIS A 111 -11.60 1.12 10.89
N ARG A 112 -10.98 2.19 11.40
CA ARG A 112 -11.63 3.25 12.18
C ARG A 112 -12.19 4.38 11.30
N LEU A 113 -11.83 4.45 10.01
CA LEU A 113 -12.32 5.50 9.13
C LEU A 113 -13.79 5.26 8.72
N PRO A 114 -14.72 6.19 9.00
CA PRO A 114 -16.12 6.03 8.63
C PRO A 114 -16.32 5.77 7.14
N SER A 115 -15.60 6.51 6.28
CA SER A 115 -15.69 6.36 4.81
C SER A 115 -15.30 4.97 4.31
N LEU A 116 -14.27 4.35 4.88
CA LEU A 116 -13.86 2.99 4.52
C LEU A 116 -14.84 1.95 5.06
N ARG A 117 -15.40 2.16 6.25
CA ARG A 117 -16.44 1.29 6.82
C ARG A 117 -17.72 1.35 5.99
N GLU A 118 -18.14 2.54 5.59
CA GLU A 118 -19.29 2.76 4.70
C GLU A 118 -19.07 2.10 3.34
N LEU A 119 -17.89 2.25 2.74
CA LEU A 119 -17.52 1.54 1.52
C LEU A 119 -17.60 0.02 1.71
N GLY A 120 -16.98 -0.51 2.77
CA GLY A 120 -17.02 -1.94 3.08
C GLY A 120 -18.45 -2.45 3.28
N THR A 121 -19.32 -1.67 3.91
CA THR A 121 -20.73 -1.99 4.12
C THR A 121 -21.49 -2.06 2.81
N ARG A 122 -21.30 -1.07 1.93
CA ARG A 122 -21.90 -1.08 0.58
C ARG A 122 -21.42 -2.26 -0.26
N MET A 123 -20.13 -2.59 -0.20
CA MET A 123 -19.58 -3.75 -0.89
C MET A 123 -20.14 -5.07 -0.35
N ALA A 124 -20.21 -5.23 0.98
CA ALA A 124 -20.79 -6.43 1.59
C ALA A 124 -22.27 -6.63 1.22
N ALA A 125 -23.04 -5.55 1.11
CA ALA A 125 -24.44 -5.61 0.68
C ALA A 125 -24.63 -5.82 -0.83
N SER A 126 -23.59 -5.63 -1.65
CA SER A 126 -23.70 -5.72 -3.10
C SER A 126 -23.72 -7.19 -3.57
N PRO A 127 -24.70 -7.62 -4.38
CA PRO A 127 -24.71 -8.95 -4.96
C PRO A 127 -23.59 -9.18 -6.00
N GLU A 128 -22.98 -8.10 -6.51
CA GLU A 128 -21.86 -8.17 -7.46
C GLU A 128 -20.52 -8.46 -6.76
N THR A 129 -20.46 -8.29 -5.44
CA THR A 129 -19.24 -8.59 -4.68
C THR A 129 -19.11 -10.10 -4.50
N PRO A 130 -17.97 -10.72 -4.87
CA PRO A 130 -17.76 -12.15 -4.68
C PRO A 130 -18.01 -12.60 -3.24
N GLN A 131 -18.60 -13.78 -3.03
CA GLN A 131 -18.98 -14.27 -1.70
C GLN A 131 -17.80 -14.22 -0.71
N ALA A 132 -16.63 -14.70 -1.11
CA ALA A 132 -15.44 -14.68 -0.27
C ALA A 132 -15.04 -13.26 0.17
N THR A 133 -15.21 -12.27 -0.72
CA THR A 133 -14.97 -10.86 -0.41
C THR A 133 -16.03 -10.32 0.56
N ARG A 134 -17.30 -10.69 0.40
CA ARG A 134 -18.36 -10.33 1.36
C ARG A 134 -18.08 -10.90 2.75
N ASP A 135 -17.75 -12.19 2.84
CA ASP A 135 -17.41 -12.86 4.11
C ASP A 135 -16.18 -12.21 4.77
N ALA A 136 -15.22 -11.74 3.98
CA ALA A 136 -14.06 -10.99 4.48
C ALA A 136 -14.44 -9.60 4.98
N LEU A 137 -15.26 -8.87 4.24
CA LEU A 137 -15.76 -7.54 4.62
C LEU A 137 -16.61 -7.61 5.88
N GLU A 138 -17.50 -8.60 6.01
CA GLU A 138 -18.31 -8.80 7.21
C GLU A 138 -17.44 -9.04 8.45
N ARG A 139 -16.43 -9.92 8.34
CA ARG A 139 -15.45 -10.13 9.41
C ARG A 139 -14.73 -8.84 9.77
N TRP A 140 -14.24 -8.10 8.77
CA TRP A 140 -13.54 -6.84 8.96
C TRP A 140 -14.41 -5.75 9.61
N LEU A 141 -15.69 -5.64 9.20
CA LEU A 141 -16.65 -4.70 9.78
C LEU A 141 -17.04 -5.09 11.21
N SER A 142 -17.18 -6.39 11.50
CA SER A 142 -17.50 -6.89 12.83
C SER A 142 -16.34 -6.76 13.82
N HIS A 143 -15.13 -6.53 13.31
CA HIS A 143 -13.93 -6.44 14.11
C HIS A 143 -13.96 -5.18 15.00
N THR A 144 -14.23 -5.39 16.27
CA THR A 144 -14.13 -4.40 17.34
C THR A 144 -12.86 -4.69 18.14
N TRP A 145 -11.97 -3.70 18.23
CA TRP A 145 -10.81 -3.79 19.12
C TRP A 145 -11.03 -2.89 20.33
N ALA A 146 -10.65 -3.41 21.50
CA ALA A 146 -10.54 -2.65 22.73
C ALA A 146 -9.38 -1.64 22.58
N ASP A 147 -9.61 -0.42 23.04
CA ASP A 147 -8.63 0.68 23.04
C ASP A 147 -7.39 0.40 23.88
#